data_AF-A0A4U8TB64-F1
#
_entry.id   AF-A0A4U8TB64-F1
#
_cell.length_a   1.000
_cell.length_b   1.000
_cell.length_c   1.000
_cell.angle_alpha   90.00
_cell.angle_beta   90.00
_cell.angle_gamma   90.00
#
_symmetry.space_group_name_H-M   'P 1'
#
loop_
_entity.id
_entity.type
_entity.pdbx_description
1 polymer ?
#
loop_
_entity_poly.entity_id
_entity_poly.type
_entity_poly.pdbx_seq_one_letter_code
_entity_poly.pdbx_strand_id
1 'polypeptide(L)' 'MESGYGYSLFGSLGVDIGLTRNLGFYIKTIVRYYDIPANDAMQINNQVVSFPHTNAWATMLETGLRS' A
#
# COMPACT_ATOMS: atom_id res chain seq x y z
N MET A 1 -8.59 4.48 -25.88
CA MET A 1 -8.88 4.23 -24.45
C MET A 1 -7.55 3.87 -23.81
N GLU A 2 -6.79 4.86 -23.37
CA GLU A 2 -5.59 4.62 -22.57
C GLU A 2 -6.08 4.24 -21.19
N SER A 3 -6.03 2.94 -20.89
CA SER A 3 -6.22 2.46 -19.53
C SER A 3 -5.07 3.04 -18.72
N GLY A 4 -5.34 4.09 -17.93
CA GLY A 4 -4.39 4.60 -16.97
C GLY A 4 -4.12 3.49 -15.97
N TYR A 5 -3.01 2.78 -16.12
CA TYR A 5 -2.59 1.79 -15.13
C TYR A 5 -2.02 2.56 -13.94
N GLY A 6 -2.70 2.51 -12.81
CA GLY A 6 -2.19 3.08 -11.57
C GLY A 6 -0.91 2.39 -11.12
N TYR A 7 -0.05 3.12 -10.42
CA TYR A 7 1.18 2.58 -9.87
C TYR A 7 1.19 2.68 -8.35
N SER A 8 1.98 1.81 -7.72
CA SER A 8 2.19 1.86 -6.27
C SER A 8 3.68 1.78 -5.97
N LEU A 9 4.11 2.57 -4.99
CA LEU A 9 5.46 2.53 -4.44
C LEU A 9 5.41 1.94 -3.03
N PHE A 10 6.33 1.03 -2.75
CA PHE A 10 6.44 0.35 -1.47
C PHE A 10 7.85 0.54 -0.91
N GLY A 11 7.93 0.99 0.34
CA GLY A 11 9.17 1.05 1.11
C GLY A 11 8.95 0.50 2.51
N SER A 12 9.96 -0.15 3.06
CA SER A 12 9.93 -0.60 4.45
C SER A 12 11.31 -0.49 5.09
N LEU A 13 11.34 -0.06 6.34
CA LEU A 13 12.54 0.04 7.16
C LEU A 13 12.27 -0.62 8.51
N GLY A 14 13.16 -1.49 8.96
CA GLY A 14 12.99 -2.20 10.22
C GLY A 14 14.30 -2.58 10.88
N VAL A 15 14.18 -3.03 12.12
CA VAL A 15 15.26 -3.55 12.95
C VAL A 15 14.87 -4.92 13.50
N ASP A 16 15.83 -5.84 13.50
CA ASP A 16 15.72 -7.17 14.08
C ASP A 16 16.57 -7.24 15.35
N ILE A 17 15.97 -7.64 16.47
CA ILE A 17 16.63 -7.79 17.75
C ILE A 17 16.66 -9.27 18.11
N GLY A 18 17.86 -9.86 18.09
CA GLY A 18 18.10 -11.22 18.55
C GLY A 18 18.25 -11.29 20.07
N LEU A 19 17.43 -12.10 20.74
CA LEU A 19 17.53 -12.41 22.17
C LEU A 19 18.39 -13.65 22.41
N THR A 20 18.23 -14.68 21.58
CA THR A 20 19.06 -15.89 21.56
C THR A 20 19.29 -16.33 20.11
N ARG A 21 20.01 -17.44 19.89
CA ARG A 21 20.22 -18.02 18.55
C ARG A 21 18.89 -18.34 17.81
N ASN A 22 17.82 -18.57 18.56
CA ASN A 22 16.54 -19.05 18.07
C ASN A 22 15.36 -18.17 18.48
N LEU A 23 15.59 -17.06 19.20
CA LEU A 23 14.51 -16.17 19.62
C LEU A 23 14.93 -14.74 19.33
N GLY A 24 14.08 -14.02 18.64
CA GLY A 24 14.22 -12.59 18.42
C GLY A 24 12.85 -11.97 18.18
N PHE A 25 12.85 -10.66 18.04
CA PHE A 25 11.69 -9.92 17.60
C PHE A 25 12.13 -8.87 16.59
N TYR A 26 11.19 -8.43 15.76
CA TYR A 26 11.45 -7.38 14.80
C TYR A 26 10.39 -6.29 14.91
N ILE A 27 10.81 -5.07 14.58
CA ILE A 27 9.95 -3.91 14.39
C ILE A 27 10.25 -3.34 13.01
N LYS A 28 9.22 -3.08 12.23
CA LYS A 28 9.35 -2.55 10.87
C LYS A 28 8.25 -1.56 10.58
N THR A 29 8.63 -0.42 10.04
CA THR A 29 7.72 0.58 9.51
C THR A 29 7.63 0.38 8.00
N ILE A 30 6.40 0.40 7.48
CA ILE A 30 6.09 0.22 6.07
C ILE A 30 5.39 1.50 5.60
N VAL A 31 5.85 2.04 4.47
CA VAL A 31 5.23 3.17 3.79
C VAL A 31 4.83 2.72 2.40
N ARG A 32 3.57 2.97 2.04
CA ARG A 32 3.02 2.67 0.72
C ARG A 32 2.41 3.93 0.15
N TYR A 33 2.68 4.18 -1.12
CA TYR A 33 2.05 5.23 -1.89
C TYR A 33 1.26 4.60 -3.03
N TYR A 34 0.05 5.10 -3.24
CA TYR A 34 -0.87 4.68 -4.28
C TYR A 34 -1.21 5.89 -5.14
N ASP A 35 -0.98 5.74 -6.44
CA ASP A 35 -1.48 6.64 -7.47
C ASP A 35 -2.59 5.91 -8.24
N ILE A 36 -3.83 6.31 -7.97
CA ILE A 36 -5.02 5.70 -8.56
C ILE A 36 -5.55 6.67 -9.62
N PRO A 37 -5.35 6.36 -10.91
CA PRO A 37 -5.79 7.23 -11.98
C PRO A 37 -7.32 7.33 -12.04
N ALA A 38 -7.81 8.43 -12.59
CA ALA A 38 -9.23 8.58 -12.85
C ALA A 38 -9.69 7.50 -13.83
N ASN A 39 -10.91 6.98 -13.62
CA ASN A 39 -11.51 6.05 -14.56
C ASN A 39 -12.27 6.80 -15.66
N ASP A 40 -12.35 6.20 -16.85
CA ASP A 40 -13.27 6.62 -17.89
C ASP A 40 -14.71 6.58 -17.34
N ALA A 41 -15.53 7.53 -17.80
CA ALA A 41 -16.91 7.67 -17.37
C ALA A 41 -17.71 6.40 -17.74
N MET A 42 -18.17 5.66 -16.72
CA MET A 42 -18.96 4.43 -16.91
C MET A 42 -20.45 4.73 -16.71
N GLN A 43 -21.32 4.15 -17.53
CA GLN A 43 -22.76 4.20 -17.29
C GLN A 43 -23.20 3.03 -16.40
N ILE A 44 -23.79 3.35 -15.25
CA ILE A 44 -24.43 2.39 -14.34
C ILE A 44 -25.88 2.84 -14.18
N ASN A 45 -26.84 2.00 -14.58
CA ASN A 45 -28.28 2.29 -14.48
C ASN A 45 -28.68 3.70 -14.96
N ASN A 46 -28.28 4.06 -16.19
CA ASN A 46 -28.52 5.38 -16.81
C ASN A 46 -27.86 6.59 -16.12
N GLN A 47 -27.01 6.38 -15.12
CA GLN A 47 -26.19 7.44 -14.51
C GLN A 47 -24.74 7.30 -14.95
N VAL A 48 -24.12 8.43 -15.27
CA VAL A 48 -22.69 8.48 -15.58
C VAL A 48 -21.93 8.59 -14.26
N VAL A 49 -21.12 7.58 -13.95
CA VAL A 49 -20.28 7.51 -12.76
C VAL A 49 -18.82 7.56 -13.20
N SER A 50 -18.07 8.52 -12.66
CA SER A 50 -16.63 8.64 -12.84
C SER A 50 -15.94 8.63 -11.49
N PHE A 51 -14.88 7.84 -11.36
CA PHE A 51 -14.02 7.88 -10.18
C PHE A 51 -12.90 8.90 -10.41
N PRO A 52 -12.71 9.86 -9.50
CA PRO A 52 -11.66 10.86 -9.65
C PRO A 52 -10.28 10.27 -9.40
N HIS A 53 -9.27 10.92 -9.96
CA HIS A 53 -7.87 10.65 -9.65
C HIS A 53 -7.63 10.79 -8.14
N THR A 54 -7.00 9.79 -7.53
CA THR A 54 -6.80 9.74 -6.09
C THR A 54 -5.37 9.33 -5.75
N ASN A 55 -4.71 10.15 -4.93
CA ASN A 55 -3.42 9.84 -4.33
C ASN A 55 -3.62 9.44 -2.87
N ALA A 56 -3.07 8.29 -2.46
CA ALA A 56 -3.18 7.81 -1.10
C ALA A 56 -1.83 7.35 -0.54
N TRP A 57 -1.63 7.58 0.76
CA TRP A 57 -0.46 7.14 1.50
C TRP A 57 -0.94 6.24 2.64
N ALA A 58 -0.27 5.11 2.84
CA ALA A 58 -0.52 4.22 3.95
C ALA A 58 0.78 3.97 4.72
N THR A 59 0.74 4.20 6.03
CA THR A 59 1.83 3.91 6.95
C THR A 59 1.41 2.79 7.89
N MET A 60 2.24 1.75 8.02
CA MET A 60 1.97 0.60 8.87
C MET A 60 3.16 0.32 9.78
N LEU A 61 2.87 -0.10 11.01
CA LEU A 61 3.86 -0.65 11.94
C LEU A 61 3.64 -2.16 12.01
N GLU A 62 4.67 -2.94 11.67
CA GLU A 62 4.68 -4.39 11.75
C GLU A 62 5.63 -4.81 12.88
N THR A 63 5.14 -5.63 13.79
CA THR A 63 5.95 -6.26 14.84
C THR A 63 5.76 -7.77 14.78
N GLY A 64 6.80 -8.54 15.07
CA GLY A 64 6.70 -9.99 15.05
C GLY A 64 7.79 -10.68 15.86
N LEU A 65 7.54 -11.94 16.17
CA LEU A 65 8.48 -12.83 16.84
C LEU A 65 9.20 -13.67 15.79
N ARG A 66 10.51 -13.82 15.96
CA ARG A 66 11.35 -14.73 15.18
C ARG A 66 11.70 -15.92 16.09
N SER A 67 11.24 -17.11 15.70
CA SER A 67 11.55 -18.39 16.34
C SER A 67 12.43 -19.27 15.47
#